data_AF-A0A0M5JVE1-F1
#
_entry.id   AF-A0A0M5JVE1-F1
#
_cell.length_a   1.000
_cell.length_b   1.000
_cell.length_c   1.000
_cell.angle_alpha   90.00
_cell.angle_beta   90.00
_cell.angle_gamma   90.00
#
_symmetry.space_group_name_H-M   'P 1'
#
loop_
_entity.id
_entity.type
_entity.pdbx_description
1 polymer ?
#
loop_
_entity_poly.entity_id
_entity_poly.type
_entity_poly.pdbx_seq_one_letter_code
_entity_poly.pdbx_strand_id
1 'polypeptide(L)'
;MIYEGSLLIKYLYLLKFCPISINSFLNCEYPIIALKDFDNEMQDAYENTGKIIVWLSHLINRQLQMDEKEIYALSEEWPKDDSFIFNRLRLFVWIYSQNIHEFDIGKNIENFSDDFFWSSVLEADLFKFISKKWDKIPEQDRIIVENKIIKYYPNNEDYDDDLFEKGRIYQVGRLLNQIHNSKIGLSESAKKYFLEIKSFKKWNDSFLNEEPFIPGVISIN
;
A
#
# COMPACT_ATOMS: atom_id res chain seq x y z
N MET A 1 32.84 14.75 -18.15
CA MET A 1 31.36 14.83 -18.26
C MET A 1 30.80 13.41 -18.18
N ILE A 2 31.11 12.72 -17.09
CA ILE A 2 30.67 11.36 -16.70
C ILE A 2 30.84 11.37 -15.18
N TYR A 3 29.94 10.69 -14.45
CA TYR A 3 29.94 10.45 -12.99
C TYR A 3 29.08 11.38 -12.10
N GLU A 4 27.77 11.43 -12.34
CA GLU A 4 26.79 11.68 -11.25
C GLU A 4 25.82 10.49 -11.05
N GLY A 5 25.49 9.73 -12.11
CA GLY A 5 24.68 8.50 -12.00
C GLY A 5 25.32 7.35 -11.21
N SER A 6 26.64 7.36 -11.01
CA SER A 6 27.38 6.32 -10.28
C SER A 6 27.33 6.48 -8.76
N LEU A 7 26.96 7.65 -8.22
CA LEU A 7 26.86 7.87 -6.77
C LEU A 7 25.48 7.46 -6.23
N LEU A 8 24.42 7.55 -7.03
CA LEU A 8 23.07 7.21 -6.60
C LEU A 8 22.81 5.70 -6.55
N ILE A 9 23.36 4.96 -7.51
CA ILE A 9 23.43 3.49 -7.46
C ILE A 9 24.21 3.03 -6.21
N LYS A 10 25.20 3.80 -5.72
CA LYS A 10 25.87 3.52 -4.44
C LYS A 10 24.95 3.73 -3.23
N TYR A 11 24.01 4.68 -3.25
CA TYR A 11 23.02 4.86 -2.18
C TYR A 11 21.96 3.76 -2.14
N LEU A 12 21.64 3.18 -3.29
CA LEU A 12 20.78 1.99 -3.38
C LEU A 12 21.54 0.70 -3.02
N TYR A 13 22.82 0.59 -3.40
CA TYR A 13 23.71 -0.48 -2.94
C TYR A 13 24.07 -0.37 -1.44
N LEU A 14 23.93 0.80 -0.81
CA LEU A 14 24.11 0.98 0.64
C LEU A 14 23.06 0.20 1.47
N LEU A 15 21.87 -0.05 0.92
CA LEU A 15 20.91 -0.98 1.52
C LEU A 15 21.37 -2.45 1.45
N LYS A 16 22.20 -2.81 0.46
CA LYS A 16 22.80 -4.15 0.32
C LYS A 16 24.11 -4.34 1.10
N PHE A 17 24.78 -3.26 1.51
CA PHE A 17 26.12 -3.34 2.09
C PHE A 17 26.29 -2.75 3.48
N CYS A 18 25.25 -2.24 4.16
CA CYS A 18 25.39 -1.51 5.42
C CYS A 18 26.30 -2.25 6.45
N PRO A 19 27.59 -1.85 6.58
CA PRO A 19 28.51 -2.35 7.59
C PRO A 19 28.65 -1.30 8.70
N ILE A 20 27.64 -0.44 8.80
CA ILE A 20 27.54 0.57 9.83
C ILE A 20 26.91 -0.19 10.98
N SER A 21 27.69 -0.40 12.04
CA SER A 21 27.17 -1.02 13.25
C SER A 21 25.86 -0.31 13.60
N ILE A 22 24.88 -1.11 14.02
CA ILE A 22 23.56 -0.68 14.49
C ILE A 22 23.66 0.63 15.31
N ASN A 23 24.74 0.81 16.06
CA ASN A 23 25.08 2.01 16.82
C ASN A 23 25.17 3.34 16.02
N SER A 24 25.70 3.41 14.79
CA SER A 24 25.73 4.69 14.05
C SER A 24 24.45 4.95 13.23
N PHE A 25 23.63 3.93 13.01
CA PHE A 25 22.27 4.08 12.49
C PHE A 25 21.31 4.57 13.58
N LEU A 26 21.49 4.10 14.82
CA LEU A 26 20.81 4.58 16.04
C LEU A 26 21.16 6.04 16.42
N ASN A 27 22.26 6.59 15.91
CA ASN A 27 22.74 7.96 16.23
C ASN A 27 22.51 8.98 15.10
N CYS A 28 21.70 8.64 14.08
CA CYS A 28 21.25 9.60 13.08
C CYS A 28 19.97 10.28 13.60
N GLU A 29 19.96 11.61 13.71
CA GLU A 29 18.77 12.36 14.13
C GLU A 29 17.66 12.22 13.08
N TYR A 30 16.81 11.23 13.29
CA TYR A 30 15.45 11.23 12.80
C TYR A 30 14.58 10.93 14.05
N PRO A 31 13.45 11.62 14.28
CA PRO A 31 12.56 11.40 15.42
C PRO A 31 11.36 10.50 15.09
N ILE A 32 10.96 9.63 15.99
CA ILE A 32 9.97 8.62 15.69
C ILE A 32 8.74 8.66 16.68
N ILE A 33 7.46 8.25 16.40
CA ILE A 33 6.23 8.07 17.29
C ILE A 33 5.04 7.24 16.70
N ALA A 34 4.39 6.33 17.46
CA ALA A 34 2.95 5.98 17.33
C ALA A 34 2.23 6.12 18.68
N LEU A 35 0.97 6.57 18.71
CA LEU A 35 0.59 7.65 19.65
C LEU A 35 0.12 7.33 21.08
N LYS A 36 0.02 6.07 21.54
CA LYS A 36 -0.53 5.76 22.89
C LYS A 36 -0.12 4.42 23.54
N ASP A 37 0.51 3.52 22.80
CA ASP A 37 0.83 2.13 23.22
C ASP A 37 2.33 1.88 23.36
N PHE A 38 3.05 2.95 23.64
CA PHE A 38 4.46 3.09 23.34
C PHE A 38 5.08 3.90 24.49
N ASP A 39 6.16 3.40 25.11
CA ASP A 39 7.02 4.31 25.87
C ASP A 39 7.68 5.29 24.89
N ASN A 40 8.24 6.40 25.38
CA ASN A 40 8.82 7.43 24.50
C ASN A 40 9.77 6.84 23.43
N GLU A 41 10.48 5.73 23.71
CA GLU A 41 11.41 5.04 22.79
C GLU A 41 10.72 4.28 21.65
N MET A 42 9.62 3.61 21.94
CA MET A 42 8.94 2.76 20.96
C MET A 42 7.98 3.62 20.13
N GLN A 43 7.47 4.69 20.77
CA GLN A 43 6.91 5.84 20.11
C GLN A 43 8.02 6.23 19.15
N ASP A 44 9.21 6.54 19.67
CA ASP A 44 10.43 6.64 18.90
C ASP A 44 10.86 5.43 17.99
N ALA A 45 10.01 4.49 17.54
CA ALA A 45 10.23 3.60 16.37
C ALA A 45 9.19 3.63 15.17
N TYR A 46 7.98 4.18 15.33
CA TYR A 46 6.97 4.44 14.27
C TYR A 46 7.05 5.76 13.38
N GLU A 47 6.85 7.02 13.83
CA GLU A 47 7.16 8.27 13.05
C GLU A 47 8.49 8.33 12.21
N ASN A 48 9.71 7.86 12.54
CA ASN A 48 10.83 7.84 11.55
C ASN A 48 10.54 6.82 10.53
N THR A 49 9.94 5.69 10.86
CA THR A 49 9.58 4.77 9.80
C THR A 49 8.64 5.48 8.82
N GLY A 50 7.71 6.30 9.33
CA GLY A 50 6.95 7.26 8.53
C GLY A 50 7.82 8.28 7.76
N LYS A 51 8.75 8.98 8.41
CA LYS A 51 9.62 10.01 7.81
C LYS A 51 10.59 9.42 6.78
N ILE A 52 11.10 8.22 7.01
CA ILE A 52 11.92 7.42 6.10
C ILE A 52 11.08 7.02 4.89
N ILE A 53 9.87 6.51 5.08
CA ILE A 53 8.96 6.20 3.97
C ILE A 53 8.67 7.46 3.15
N VAL A 54 8.39 8.61 3.80
CA VAL A 54 8.14 9.89 3.10
C VAL A 54 9.37 10.36 2.34
N TRP A 55 10.55 10.29 2.96
CA TRP A 55 11.81 10.70 2.33
C TRP A 55 12.19 9.78 1.15
N LEU A 56 12.11 8.46 1.33
CA LEU A 56 12.30 7.49 0.25
C LEU A 56 11.27 7.69 -0.86
N SER A 57 10.01 7.93 -0.52
CA SER A 57 8.96 8.27 -1.48
C SER A 57 9.28 9.55 -2.27
N HIS A 58 9.82 10.58 -1.61
CA HIS A 58 10.26 11.80 -2.27
C HIS A 58 11.39 11.52 -3.27
N LEU A 59 12.41 10.75 -2.86
CA LEU A 59 13.51 10.35 -3.73
C LEU A 59 13.03 9.52 -4.92
N ILE A 60 12.24 8.47 -4.65
CA ILE A 60 11.63 7.61 -5.66
C ILE A 60 10.83 8.46 -6.65
N ASN A 61 9.99 9.38 -6.17
CA ASN A 61 9.18 10.21 -7.04
C ASN A 61 10.04 11.07 -7.98
N ARG A 62 11.16 11.63 -7.49
CA ARG A 62 12.10 12.36 -8.34
C ARG A 62 12.74 11.45 -9.38
N GLN A 63 13.12 10.23 -8.99
CA GLN A 63 13.75 9.28 -9.91
C GLN A 63 12.80 8.68 -10.94
N LEU A 64 11.52 8.49 -10.60
CA LEU A 64 10.49 8.09 -11.56
C LEU A 64 10.36 9.09 -12.72
N GLN A 65 10.68 10.37 -12.51
CA GLN A 65 10.71 11.36 -13.60
C GLN A 65 11.95 11.27 -14.49
N MET A 66 12.99 10.56 -14.04
CA MET A 66 14.28 10.44 -14.73
C MET A 66 14.40 9.09 -15.44
N ASP A 67 14.22 7.99 -14.72
CA ASP A 67 14.25 6.63 -15.25
C ASP A 67 13.26 5.73 -14.50
N GLU A 68 12.01 5.72 -14.97
CA GLU A 68 10.95 4.91 -14.38
C GLU A 68 11.24 3.40 -14.46
N LYS A 69 11.90 2.94 -15.53
CA LYS A 69 12.14 1.51 -15.76
C LYS A 69 13.16 0.98 -14.77
N GLU A 70 14.23 1.74 -14.50
CA GLU A 70 15.22 1.39 -13.48
C GLU A 70 14.57 1.31 -12.09
N ILE A 71 13.74 2.29 -11.71
CA ILE A 71 13.09 2.31 -10.41
C ILE A 71 12.09 1.16 -10.25
N TYR A 72 11.34 0.82 -11.29
CA TYR A 72 10.49 -0.36 -11.26
C TYR A 72 11.30 -1.65 -11.10
N ALA A 73 12.35 -1.84 -11.91
CA ALA A 73 13.21 -3.03 -11.82
C ALA A 73 13.82 -3.18 -10.42
N LEU A 74 14.29 -2.08 -9.83
CA LEU A 74 14.76 -2.05 -8.45
C LEU A 74 13.66 -2.43 -7.45
N SER A 75 12.43 -1.94 -7.65
CA SER A 75 11.32 -2.25 -6.74
C SER A 75 10.93 -3.73 -6.74
N GLU A 76 11.19 -4.44 -7.84
CA GLU A 76 11.01 -5.89 -7.94
C GLU A 76 12.09 -6.69 -7.19
N GLU A 77 13.26 -6.11 -6.93
CA GLU A 77 14.32 -6.72 -6.12
C GLU A 77 14.07 -6.60 -4.61
N TRP A 78 13.15 -5.73 -4.19
CA TRP A 78 12.85 -5.57 -2.76
C TRP A 78 12.15 -6.81 -2.19
N PRO A 79 12.32 -7.09 -0.88
CA PRO A 79 11.59 -8.16 -0.20
C PRO A 79 10.08 -8.12 -0.53
N LYS A 80 9.52 -9.28 -0.84
CA LYS A 80 8.09 -9.42 -1.22
C LYS A 80 7.22 -9.77 0.00
N ASP A 81 7.82 -10.37 1.00
CA ASP A 81 7.25 -10.76 2.29
C ASP A 81 7.27 -9.63 3.34
N ASP A 82 7.73 -8.44 2.98
CA ASP A 82 7.77 -7.29 3.88
C ASP A 82 6.38 -6.64 4.05
N SER A 83 5.80 -6.77 5.23
CA SER A 83 4.47 -6.24 5.56
C SER A 83 4.46 -4.76 5.99
N PHE A 84 5.51 -3.97 5.70
CA PHE A 84 5.61 -2.64 6.29
C PHE A 84 6.17 -1.54 5.38
N ILE A 85 7.42 -1.65 4.91
CA ILE A 85 8.13 -0.58 4.22
C ILE A 85 8.17 -0.81 2.71
N PHE A 86 8.75 -1.91 2.27
CA PHE A 86 9.04 -2.17 0.87
C PHE A 86 7.78 -2.38 0.03
N ASN A 87 6.79 -3.11 0.56
CA ASN A 87 5.53 -3.28 -0.17
C ASN A 87 4.77 -1.94 -0.31
N ARG A 88 4.86 -1.05 0.69
CA ARG A 88 4.29 0.31 0.59
C ARG A 88 5.02 1.19 -0.42
N LEU A 89 6.36 1.16 -0.39
CA LEU A 89 7.16 1.88 -1.39
C LEU A 89 6.92 1.35 -2.81
N ARG A 90 6.67 0.03 -2.96
CA ARG A 90 6.33 -0.56 -4.25
C ARG A 90 4.98 -0.07 -4.75
N LEU A 91 3.98 -0.04 -3.86
CA LEU A 91 2.69 0.56 -4.17
C LEU A 91 2.82 2.06 -4.50
N PHE A 92 3.68 2.80 -3.80
CA PHE A 92 4.00 4.19 -4.14
C PHE A 92 4.58 4.31 -5.55
N VAL A 93 5.54 3.45 -5.94
CA VAL A 93 6.08 3.40 -7.31
C VAL A 93 4.95 3.24 -8.32
N TRP A 94 4.03 2.31 -8.11
CA TRP A 94 2.90 2.09 -9.02
C TRP A 94 1.92 3.28 -9.06
N ILE A 95 1.64 3.90 -7.91
CA ILE A 95 0.75 5.08 -7.81
C ILE A 95 1.29 6.28 -8.60
N TYR A 96 2.61 6.42 -8.76
CA TYR A 96 3.21 7.57 -9.42
C TYR A 96 3.84 7.24 -10.79
N SER A 97 3.91 5.97 -11.15
CA SER A 97 4.32 5.45 -12.46
C SER A 97 3.51 6.02 -13.63
N GLN A 98 4.14 6.39 -14.73
CA GLN A 98 3.45 6.75 -15.98
C GLN A 98 3.16 5.53 -16.84
N ASN A 99 3.99 4.49 -16.74
CA ASN A 99 3.96 3.30 -17.58
C ASN A 99 3.46 2.05 -16.84
N ILE A 100 2.51 2.22 -15.91
CA ILE A 100 2.01 1.13 -15.04
C ILE A 100 1.50 -0.10 -15.82
N HIS A 101 1.04 0.09 -17.05
CA HIS A 101 0.58 -0.99 -17.93
C HIS A 101 1.70 -1.97 -18.35
N GLU A 102 2.97 -1.58 -18.19
CA GLU A 102 4.13 -2.45 -18.41
C GLU A 102 4.42 -3.35 -17.18
N PHE A 103 3.73 -3.15 -16.05
CA PHE A 103 4.01 -3.82 -14.78
C PHE A 103 3.03 -4.96 -14.50
N ASP A 104 3.48 -5.99 -13.78
CA ASP A 104 2.68 -7.16 -13.40
C ASP A 104 1.97 -6.91 -12.05
N ILE A 105 1.01 -5.97 -12.08
CA ILE A 105 0.33 -5.48 -10.88
C ILE A 105 -0.49 -6.58 -10.22
N GLY A 106 -1.20 -7.37 -11.03
CA GLY A 106 -2.07 -8.44 -10.54
C GLY A 106 -1.28 -9.44 -9.70
N LYS A 107 -0.20 -10.00 -10.26
CA LYS A 107 0.67 -10.96 -9.55
C LYS A 107 1.33 -10.35 -8.32
N ASN A 108 1.76 -9.10 -8.40
CA ASN A 108 2.40 -8.45 -7.26
C ASN A 108 1.43 -8.24 -6.09
N ILE A 109 0.19 -7.83 -6.34
CA ILE A 109 -0.85 -7.70 -5.30
C ILE A 109 -1.28 -9.07 -4.77
N GLU A 110 -1.38 -10.09 -5.63
CA GLU A 110 -1.71 -11.46 -5.20
C GLU A 110 -0.72 -12.00 -4.16
N ASN A 111 0.57 -11.65 -4.31
CA ASN A 111 1.65 -12.05 -3.40
C ASN A 111 1.66 -11.30 -2.06
N PHE A 112 0.85 -10.26 -1.87
CA PHE A 112 0.72 -9.65 -0.56
C PHE A 112 0.08 -10.63 0.42
N SER A 113 0.67 -10.73 1.63
CA SER A 113 0.05 -11.47 2.72
C SER A 113 -1.31 -10.87 3.06
N ASP A 114 -2.23 -11.70 3.53
CA ASP A 114 -3.58 -11.24 3.88
C ASP A 114 -3.52 -10.18 4.99
N ASP A 115 -2.68 -10.37 6.01
CA ASP A 115 -2.46 -9.41 7.10
C ASP A 115 -2.00 -8.04 6.60
N PHE A 116 -1.09 -8.02 5.62
CA PHE A 116 -0.63 -6.76 5.04
C PHE A 116 -1.71 -6.13 4.16
N PHE A 117 -2.34 -6.93 3.29
CA PHE A 117 -3.33 -6.46 2.33
C PHE A 117 -4.52 -5.77 3.03
N TRP A 118 -4.98 -6.34 4.14
CA TRP A 118 -6.10 -5.83 4.92
C TRP A 118 -5.70 -4.91 6.08
N SER A 119 -4.42 -4.53 6.17
CA SER A 119 -3.97 -3.56 7.17
C SER A 119 -4.58 -2.18 6.90
N SER A 120 -4.93 -1.46 7.97
CA SER A 120 -5.46 -0.09 7.87
C SER A 120 -4.50 0.87 7.16
N VAL A 121 -3.19 0.63 7.32
CA VAL A 121 -2.12 1.39 6.66
C VAL A 121 -2.18 1.22 5.13
N LEU A 122 -2.34 -0.02 4.65
CA LEU A 122 -2.36 -0.29 3.22
C LEU A 122 -3.70 0.11 2.58
N GLU A 123 -4.80 0.05 3.33
CA GLU A 123 -6.12 0.44 2.82
C GLU A 123 -6.08 1.84 2.18
N ALA A 124 -5.51 2.84 2.87
CA ALA A 124 -5.39 4.19 2.31
C ALA A 124 -4.57 4.25 1.02
N ASP A 125 -3.46 3.53 0.97
CA ASP A 125 -2.61 3.47 -0.21
C ASP A 125 -3.31 2.73 -1.38
N LEU A 126 -4.10 1.69 -1.10
CA LEU A 126 -4.92 0.97 -2.08
C LEU A 126 -6.05 1.84 -2.63
N PHE A 127 -6.76 2.60 -1.79
CA PHE A 127 -7.76 3.57 -2.23
C PHE A 127 -7.17 4.58 -3.20
N LYS A 128 -6.01 5.14 -2.83
CA LYS A 128 -5.27 6.09 -3.66
C LYS A 128 -4.81 5.44 -4.96
N PHE A 129 -4.32 4.21 -4.91
CA PHE A 129 -3.94 3.42 -6.08
C PHE A 129 -5.11 3.22 -7.05
N ILE A 130 -6.25 2.71 -6.57
CA ILE A 130 -7.46 2.53 -7.38
C ILE A 130 -7.88 3.87 -7.99
N SER A 131 -7.97 4.93 -7.19
CA SER A 131 -8.42 6.25 -7.67
C SER A 131 -7.57 6.84 -8.81
N LYS A 132 -6.25 6.55 -8.81
CA LYS A 132 -5.30 7.16 -9.75
C LYS A 132 -4.94 6.26 -10.93
N LYS A 133 -5.02 4.95 -10.75
CA LYS A 133 -4.40 3.98 -11.67
C LYS A 133 -5.34 2.93 -12.21
N TRP A 134 -6.51 2.70 -11.62
CA TRP A 134 -7.37 1.60 -12.01
C TRP A 134 -7.63 1.52 -13.52
N ASP A 135 -7.94 2.68 -14.11
CA ASP A 135 -8.25 2.79 -15.54
C ASP A 135 -7.06 2.52 -16.48
N LYS A 136 -5.84 2.45 -15.93
CA LYS A 136 -4.59 2.21 -16.68
C LYS A 136 -4.04 0.80 -16.51
N ILE A 137 -4.61 0.01 -15.60
CA ILE A 137 -4.18 -1.38 -15.34
C ILE A 137 -4.80 -2.30 -16.41
N PRO A 138 -4.09 -3.33 -16.92
CA PRO A 138 -4.68 -4.32 -17.81
C PRO A 138 -5.87 -5.07 -17.17
N GLU A 139 -6.84 -5.50 -17.98
CA GLU A 139 -8.05 -6.17 -17.46
C GLU A 139 -7.74 -7.44 -16.65
N GLN A 140 -6.81 -8.27 -17.13
CA GLN A 140 -6.39 -9.49 -16.45
C GLN A 140 -5.87 -9.23 -15.02
N ASP A 141 -5.11 -8.14 -14.84
CA ASP A 141 -4.56 -7.76 -13.54
C ASP A 141 -5.65 -7.20 -12.63
N ARG A 142 -6.57 -6.39 -13.18
CA ARG A 142 -7.72 -5.90 -12.42
C ARG A 142 -8.57 -7.03 -11.86
N ILE A 143 -8.82 -8.09 -12.64
CA ILE A 143 -9.56 -9.27 -12.19
C ILE A 143 -8.84 -9.96 -11.02
N ILE A 144 -7.51 -10.08 -11.07
CA ILE A 144 -6.73 -10.66 -9.96
C ILE A 144 -6.89 -9.81 -8.69
N VAL A 145 -6.79 -8.49 -8.80
CA VAL A 145 -6.97 -7.57 -7.67
C VAL A 145 -8.39 -7.67 -7.11
N GLU A 146 -9.43 -7.65 -7.96
CA GLU A 146 -10.82 -7.83 -7.54
C GLU A 146 -11.02 -9.15 -6.80
N ASN A 147 -10.46 -10.25 -7.31
CA ASN A 147 -10.55 -11.57 -6.66
C ASN A 147 -9.88 -11.58 -5.28
N LYS A 148 -8.72 -10.92 -5.12
CA LYS A 148 -8.04 -10.78 -3.83
C LYS A 148 -8.89 -9.99 -2.83
N ILE A 149 -9.55 -8.91 -3.28
CA ILE A 149 -10.48 -8.12 -2.45
C ILE A 149 -11.70 -8.98 -2.06
N ILE A 150 -12.32 -9.68 -3.01
CA ILE A 150 -13.53 -10.49 -2.79
C ILE A 150 -13.27 -11.66 -1.84
N LYS A 151 -12.11 -12.31 -1.96
CA LYS A 151 -11.73 -13.46 -1.12
C LYS A 151 -11.76 -13.09 0.37
N TYR A 152 -11.36 -11.87 0.71
CA TYR A 152 -11.12 -11.41 2.08
C TYR A 152 -10.11 -12.29 2.85
N TYR A 153 -9.66 -11.86 4.03
CA TYR A 153 -8.79 -12.72 4.84
C TYR A 153 -9.60 -13.86 5.47
N PRO A 154 -9.01 -15.04 5.67
CA PRO A 154 -9.72 -16.18 6.23
C PRO A 154 -10.25 -15.87 7.64
N ASN A 155 -11.47 -16.32 7.94
CA ASN A 155 -12.02 -16.23 9.29
C ASN A 155 -11.13 -17.05 10.22
N ASN A 156 -10.56 -16.41 11.25
CA ASN A 156 -9.89 -17.15 12.32
C ASN A 156 -10.98 -17.61 13.30
N GLU A 157 -10.92 -18.86 13.76
CA GLU A 157 -11.93 -19.47 14.65
C GLU A 157 -12.16 -18.68 15.94
N ASP A 158 -11.21 -17.82 16.31
CA ASP A 158 -11.26 -16.94 17.47
C ASP A 158 -12.10 -15.66 17.29
N TYR A 159 -12.49 -15.31 16.05
CA TYR A 159 -13.33 -14.12 15.81
C TYR A 159 -14.81 -14.43 15.91
N ASP A 160 -15.56 -13.51 16.50
CA ASP A 160 -17.02 -13.51 16.44
C ASP A 160 -17.48 -13.40 14.98
N ASP A 161 -18.26 -14.40 14.53
CA ASP A 161 -18.75 -14.51 13.14
C ASP A 161 -19.53 -13.26 12.70
N ASP A 162 -20.27 -12.63 13.61
CA ASP A 162 -21.08 -11.44 13.28
C ASP A 162 -20.19 -10.23 13.01
N LEU A 163 -19.17 -10.03 13.87
CA LEU A 163 -18.15 -8.99 13.73
C LEU A 163 -17.26 -9.21 12.51
N PHE A 164 -16.84 -10.45 12.26
CA PHE A 164 -16.05 -10.80 11.08
C PHE A 164 -16.82 -10.47 9.80
N GLU A 165 -18.08 -10.91 9.70
CA GLU A 165 -18.93 -10.62 8.53
C GLU A 165 -19.19 -9.13 8.37
N LYS A 166 -19.35 -8.39 9.47
CA LYS A 166 -19.49 -6.93 9.42
C LYS A 166 -18.23 -6.26 8.89
N GLY A 167 -17.05 -6.69 9.35
CA GLY A 167 -15.75 -6.20 8.86
C GLY A 167 -15.55 -6.49 7.38
N ARG A 168 -15.87 -7.71 6.94
CA ARG A 168 -15.84 -8.12 5.53
C ARG A 168 -16.72 -7.23 4.66
N ILE A 169 -17.99 -7.09 5.02
CA ILE A 169 -18.95 -6.25 4.29
C ILE A 169 -18.47 -4.81 4.20
N TYR A 170 -17.93 -4.27 5.29
CA TYR A 170 -17.38 -2.92 5.35
C TYR A 170 -16.18 -2.76 4.41
N GLN A 171 -15.10 -3.53 4.60
CA GLN A 171 -13.84 -3.31 3.88
C GLN A 171 -13.97 -3.65 2.39
N VAL A 172 -14.52 -4.83 2.09
CA VAL A 172 -14.72 -5.29 0.70
C VAL A 172 -15.67 -4.35 -0.04
N GLY A 173 -16.79 -3.98 0.60
CA GLY A 173 -17.77 -3.10 -0.01
C GLY A 173 -17.21 -1.71 -0.33
N ARG A 174 -16.39 -1.12 0.55
CA ARG A 174 -15.77 0.19 0.28
C ARG A 174 -14.75 0.14 -0.85
N LEU A 175 -13.88 -0.87 -0.90
CA LEU A 175 -12.91 -1.02 -2.00
C LEU A 175 -13.59 -1.28 -3.36
N LEU A 176 -14.59 -2.18 -3.39
CA LEU A 176 -15.35 -2.43 -4.62
C LEU A 176 -16.17 -1.20 -5.04
N ASN A 177 -16.69 -0.40 -4.09
CA ASN A 177 -17.33 0.87 -4.41
C ASN A 177 -16.34 1.87 -5.05
N GLN A 178 -15.12 1.94 -4.52
CA GLN A 178 -14.07 2.80 -5.08
C GLN A 178 -13.73 2.39 -6.53
N ILE A 179 -13.64 1.09 -6.79
CA ILE A 179 -13.43 0.57 -8.15
C ILE A 179 -14.65 0.85 -9.04
N HIS A 180 -15.87 0.63 -8.53
CA HIS A 180 -17.11 0.84 -9.27
C HIS A 180 -17.24 2.27 -9.81
N ASN A 181 -16.75 3.25 -9.06
CA ASN A 181 -16.79 4.67 -9.41
C ASN A 181 -15.63 5.13 -10.31
N SER A 182 -14.69 4.25 -10.64
CA SER A 182 -13.67 4.53 -11.67
C SER A 182 -14.30 4.56 -13.08
N LYS A 183 -13.55 5.03 -14.08
CA LYS A 183 -14.08 5.15 -15.44
C LYS A 183 -14.37 3.78 -16.07
N ILE A 184 -13.48 2.81 -15.86
CA ILE A 184 -13.64 1.44 -16.37
C ILE A 184 -14.58 0.62 -15.48
N GLY A 185 -14.55 0.86 -14.16
CA GLY A 185 -15.42 0.17 -13.21
C GLY A 185 -14.94 -1.24 -12.85
N LEU A 186 -15.88 -2.01 -12.29
CA LEU A 186 -15.71 -3.41 -11.90
C LEU A 186 -15.89 -4.35 -13.10
N SER A 187 -15.24 -5.52 -13.07
CA SER A 187 -15.66 -6.66 -13.90
C SER A 187 -17.09 -7.10 -13.59
N GLU A 188 -17.74 -7.81 -14.51
CA GLU A 188 -19.12 -8.28 -14.32
C GLU A 188 -19.29 -9.19 -13.09
N SER A 189 -18.31 -10.07 -12.82
CA SER A 189 -18.33 -10.92 -11.62
C SER A 189 -18.20 -10.11 -10.34
N ALA A 190 -17.25 -9.17 -10.29
CA ALA A 190 -17.04 -8.33 -9.12
C ALA A 190 -18.21 -7.36 -8.88
N LYS A 191 -18.83 -6.86 -9.96
CA LYS A 191 -20.04 -6.04 -9.90
C LYS A 191 -21.22 -6.81 -9.32
N LYS A 192 -21.43 -8.07 -9.74
CA LYS A 192 -22.47 -8.93 -9.16
C LYS A 192 -22.25 -9.13 -7.66
N TYR A 193 -21.02 -9.41 -7.25
CA TYR A 193 -20.67 -9.59 -5.84
C TYR A 193 -20.83 -8.28 -5.03
N PHE A 194 -20.49 -7.14 -5.61
CA PHE A 194 -20.70 -5.85 -4.97
C PHE A 194 -22.19 -5.54 -4.73
N LEU A 195 -23.06 -5.89 -5.67
CA LEU A 195 -24.51 -5.76 -5.50
C LEU A 195 -25.03 -6.70 -4.40
N GLU A 196 -24.48 -7.91 -4.29
CA GLU A 196 -24.76 -8.83 -3.19
C GLU A 196 -24.35 -8.22 -1.84
N ILE A 197 -23.14 -7.63 -1.75
CA ILE A 197 -22.69 -6.93 -0.54
C ILE A 197 -23.68 -5.85 -0.11
N LYS A 198 -24.09 -5.00 -1.06
CA LYS A 198 -25.05 -3.92 -0.81
C LYS A 198 -26.44 -4.40 -0.37
N SER A 199 -26.77 -5.66 -0.64
CA SER A 199 -28.04 -6.27 -0.21
C SER A 199 -28.01 -6.83 1.22
N PHE A 200 -26.82 -7.01 1.83
CA PHE A 200 -26.74 -7.50 3.20
C PHE A 200 -27.28 -6.45 4.19
N LYS A 201 -28.03 -6.92 5.20
CA LYS A 201 -28.59 -6.07 6.27
C LYS A 201 -27.53 -5.26 7.03
N LYS A 202 -26.28 -5.75 7.06
CA LYS A 202 -25.15 -5.10 7.73
C LYS A 202 -24.50 -3.98 6.91
N TRP A 203 -24.82 -3.88 5.61
CA TRP A 203 -24.34 -2.79 4.76
C TRP A 203 -24.94 -1.45 5.21
N ASN A 204 -24.14 -0.40 5.19
CA ASN A 204 -24.57 0.96 5.45
C ASN A 204 -23.84 1.91 4.50
N ASP A 205 -24.59 2.74 3.77
CA ASP A 205 -24.00 3.72 2.84
C ASP A 205 -23.13 4.77 3.55
N SER A 206 -23.28 4.96 4.87
CA SER A 206 -22.39 5.84 5.64
C SER A 206 -20.93 5.39 5.60
N PHE A 207 -20.66 4.10 5.38
CA PHE A 207 -19.30 3.55 5.25
C PHE A 207 -18.51 4.21 4.11
N LEU A 208 -19.21 4.74 3.10
CA LEU A 208 -18.60 5.39 1.95
C LEU A 208 -18.08 6.80 2.27
N ASN A 209 -18.56 7.41 3.35
CA ASN A 209 -18.15 8.75 3.79
C ASN A 209 -16.94 8.72 4.73
N GLU A 210 -16.56 7.54 5.20
CA GLU A 210 -15.39 7.38 6.05
C GLU A 210 -14.14 7.46 5.19
N GLU A 211 -13.17 8.29 5.57
CA GLU A 211 -11.87 8.30 4.91
C GLU A 211 -11.06 7.09 5.40
N PRO A 212 -10.29 6.42 4.51
CA PRO A 212 -9.32 5.42 4.95
C PRO A 212 -8.37 6.02 5.99
N PHE A 213 -7.98 5.23 6.99
CA PHE A 213 -7.01 5.69 7.98
C PHE A 213 -5.67 6.03 7.31
N ILE A 214 -5.24 7.29 7.39
CA ILE A 214 -3.93 7.71 6.86
C ILE A 214 -2.95 7.85 8.04
N PRO A 215 -1.97 6.95 8.19
CA PRO A 215 -0.97 7.07 9.24
C PRO A 215 -0.11 8.32 8.98
N GLY A 216 -0.04 9.22 9.97
CA GLY A 216 0.82 10.41 9.91
C GLY A 216 0.17 11.69 9.36
N VAL A 217 -1.14 11.72 9.11
CA VAL A 217 -1.84 13.00 8.95
C VAL A 217 -2.03 13.61 10.35
N ILE A 218 -1.18 14.58 10.67
CA ILE A 218 -1.44 15.50 11.76
C ILE A 218 -2.65 16.32 11.33
N SER A 219 -3.81 16.08 11.94
CA SER A 219 -4.96 16.97 11.83
C SER A 219 -4.51 18.35 12.31
N ILE A 220 -4.42 19.30 11.38
CA ILE A 220 -4.19 20.70 11.72
C ILE A 220 -5.53 21.22 12.25
N ASN A 221 -5.70 21.23 13.56
CA ASN A 221 -6.63 22.12 14.25
C ASN A 221 -5.87 23.37 14.69
#